data_AF-A0A7S0AQK2-F1
#
_entry.id   AF-A0A7S0AQK2-F1
#
_cell.length_a   1.000
_cell.length_b   1.000
_cell.length_c   1.000
_cell.angle_alpha   90.00
_cell.angle_beta   90.00
_cell.angle_gamma   90.00
#
_symmetry.space_group_name_H-M   'P 1'
#
loop_
_entity.id
_entity.type
_entity.pdbx_description
1 polymer ?
#
loop_
_entity_poly.entity_id
_entity_poly.type
_entity_poly.pdbx_seq_one_letter_code
_entity_poly.pdbx_strand_id
1 'polypeptide(L)'
;LCSVRDNFTALRKQITAAVSLSNPANVEYEVVRTTLLPGLLKTLQHNKSASFTAGFKLFEISDVVLPDDRHAVTGTVVGARNERRLCAVYAGPTSGFEVIHGLVDRVLTLTE
;
A
#
# COMPACT_ATOMS: atom_id res chain seq x y z
N LEU A 1 1.00 -1.92 -10.21
CA LEU A 1 0.46 -3.27 -10.51
C LEU A 1 1.21 -4.27 -9.64
N CYS A 2 0.58 -5.35 -9.23
CA CYS A 2 1.18 -6.38 -8.41
C CYS A 2 0.49 -7.74 -8.62
N SER A 3 1.04 -8.80 -8.03
CA SER A 3 0.39 -10.10 -7.98
C SER A 3 -0.76 -10.13 -6.96
N VAL A 4 -1.73 -11.03 -7.14
CA VAL A 4 -2.79 -11.29 -6.15
C VAL A 4 -2.18 -11.72 -4.82
N ARG A 5 -1.09 -12.51 -4.89
CA ARG A 5 -0.33 -12.97 -3.72
C ARG A 5 0.20 -11.79 -2.91
N ASP A 6 0.83 -10.81 -3.54
CA ASP A 6 1.42 -9.66 -2.83
C ASP A 6 0.35 -8.75 -2.26
N ASN A 7 -0.75 -8.56 -2.99
CA ASN A 7 -1.82 -7.66 -2.56
C ASN A 7 -2.63 -8.23 -1.37
N PHE A 8 -2.70 -9.57 -1.23
CA PHE A 8 -3.53 -10.23 -0.21
C PHE A 8 -2.80 -11.30 0.61
N THR A 9 -2.42 -12.42 -0.03
CA THR A 9 -1.97 -13.64 0.67
C THR A 9 -0.68 -13.41 1.48
N ALA A 10 0.29 -12.69 0.92
CA ALA A 10 1.55 -12.35 1.60
C ALA A 10 1.34 -11.43 2.81
N LEU A 11 0.28 -10.63 2.78
CA LEU A 11 -0.16 -9.78 3.91
C LEU A 11 -1.06 -10.52 4.91
N ARG A 12 -1.29 -11.83 4.71
CA ARG A 12 -2.24 -12.64 5.50
C ARG A 12 -3.65 -12.05 5.51
N LYS A 13 -4.06 -11.41 4.41
CA LYS A 13 -5.42 -10.89 4.22
C LYS A 13 -6.25 -11.84 3.37
N GLN A 14 -7.56 -11.87 3.63
CA GLN A 14 -8.50 -12.52 2.73
C GLN A 14 -8.49 -11.80 1.37
N ILE A 15 -8.62 -12.56 0.29
CA ILE A 15 -8.72 -12.00 -1.05
C ILE A 15 -10.07 -11.31 -1.17
N THR A 16 -10.04 -9.99 -1.32
CA THR A 16 -11.23 -9.17 -1.56
C THR A 16 -11.26 -8.68 -3.01
N ALA A 17 -12.32 -7.95 -3.37
CA ALA A 17 -12.43 -7.35 -4.68
C ALA A 17 -11.22 -6.43 -5.00
N ALA A 18 -10.62 -6.64 -6.16
CA ALA A 18 -9.54 -5.83 -6.73
C ALA A 18 -9.69 -5.81 -8.26
N VAL A 19 -9.21 -4.74 -8.89
CA VAL A 19 -9.23 -4.63 -10.35
C VAL A 19 -8.15 -5.53 -10.93
N SER A 20 -8.56 -6.52 -11.73
CA SER A 20 -7.66 -7.44 -12.43
C SER A 20 -7.39 -6.98 -13.86
N LEU A 21 -6.21 -7.31 -14.37
CA LEU A 21 -5.86 -7.12 -15.77
C LEU A 21 -6.28 -8.37 -16.56
N SER A 22 -6.99 -8.18 -17.68
CA SER A 22 -7.51 -9.30 -18.48
C SER A 22 -6.42 -10.13 -19.17
N ASN A 23 -5.27 -9.52 -19.49
CA ASN A 23 -4.16 -10.21 -20.15
C ASN A 23 -2.83 -9.78 -19.48
N PRO A 24 -2.50 -10.35 -18.31
CA PRO A 24 -1.31 -9.97 -17.58
C PRO A 24 -0.05 -10.49 -18.30
N ALA A 25 0.91 -9.61 -18.54
CA ALA A 25 2.17 -9.99 -19.21
C ALA A 25 3.05 -10.89 -18.32
N ASN A 26 2.96 -10.75 -16.99
CA ASN A 26 3.64 -11.59 -16.01
C ASN A 26 2.88 -11.58 -14.67
N VAL A 27 3.37 -12.35 -13.70
CA VAL A 27 2.76 -12.50 -12.35
C VAL A 27 2.72 -11.19 -11.56
N GLU A 28 3.60 -10.23 -11.84
CA GLU A 28 3.61 -8.91 -11.19
C GLU A 28 2.54 -7.95 -11.78
N TYR A 29 1.84 -8.36 -12.84
CA TYR A 29 0.83 -7.57 -13.55
C TYR A 29 -0.57 -8.19 -13.50
N GLU A 30 -0.91 -8.95 -12.45
CA GLU A 30 -2.22 -9.57 -12.32
C GLU A 30 -3.32 -8.58 -11.88
N VAL A 31 -3.01 -7.75 -10.88
CA VAL A 31 -3.98 -6.83 -10.26
C VAL A 31 -3.43 -5.43 -10.05
N VAL A 32 -4.33 -4.47 -9.95
CA VAL A 32 -4.01 -3.14 -9.46
C VAL A 32 -3.98 -3.15 -7.93
N ARG A 33 -2.96 -2.52 -7.34
CA ARG A 33 -2.74 -2.49 -5.89
C ARG A 33 -3.93 -1.82 -5.18
N THR A 34 -4.43 -2.45 -4.13
CA THR A 34 -5.46 -1.89 -3.23
C THR A 34 -4.87 -1.27 -1.97
N THR A 35 -3.57 -1.47 -1.75
CA THR A 35 -2.79 -0.92 -0.64
C THR A 35 -1.35 -0.63 -1.09
N LEU A 36 -0.67 0.30 -0.42
CA LEU A 36 0.73 0.64 -0.68
C LEU A 36 1.73 -0.26 0.10
N LEU A 37 1.24 -1.01 1.09
CA LEU A 37 2.06 -1.86 1.96
C LEU A 37 2.98 -2.85 1.20
N PRO A 38 2.51 -3.59 0.17
CA PRO A 38 3.37 -4.52 -0.54
C PRO A 38 4.59 -3.85 -1.17
N GLY A 39 4.43 -2.64 -1.70
CA GLY A 39 5.52 -1.85 -2.29
C GLY A 39 6.57 -1.51 -1.25
N LEU A 40 6.15 -0.91 -0.13
CA LEU A 40 7.05 -0.56 0.97
C LEU A 40 7.77 -1.76 1.56
N LEU A 41 7.07 -2.89 1.76
CA LEU A 41 7.66 -4.13 2.29
C LEU A 41 8.66 -4.76 1.30
N LYS A 42 8.36 -4.75 -0.01
CA LYS A 42 9.32 -5.17 -1.04
C LYS A 42 10.56 -4.27 -1.02
N THR A 43 10.41 -2.95 -0.85
CA THR A 43 11.56 -2.03 -0.72
C THR A 43 12.41 -2.39 0.49
N LEU A 44 11.81 -2.65 1.65
CA LEU A 44 12.55 -3.12 2.83
C LEU A 44 13.28 -4.45 2.57
N GLN A 45 12.63 -5.40 1.90
CA GLN A 45 13.21 -6.71 1.59
C GLN A 45 14.46 -6.61 0.71
N HIS A 46 14.47 -5.70 -0.27
CA HIS A 46 15.60 -5.51 -1.19
C HIS A 46 16.72 -4.64 -0.60
N ASN A 47 16.44 -3.87 0.45
CA ASN A 47 17.41 -2.95 1.07
C ASN A 47 17.94 -3.46 2.42
N LYS A 48 18.07 -4.79 2.58
CA LYS A 48 18.59 -5.40 3.83
C LYS A 48 20.05 -5.09 4.14
N SER A 49 20.82 -4.65 3.14
CA SER A 49 22.21 -4.20 3.33
C SER A 49 22.30 -2.83 3.99
N ALA A 50 21.21 -2.04 3.99
CA ALA A 50 21.17 -0.78 4.69
C ALA A 50 21.18 -1.02 6.21
N SER A 51 21.89 -0.16 6.94
CA SER A 51 21.97 -0.27 8.39
C SER A 51 20.59 -0.03 9.03
N PHE A 52 20.06 -1.05 9.71
CA PHE A 52 18.82 -0.96 10.49
C PHE A 52 19.04 -0.36 11.89
N THR A 53 20.29 -0.06 12.26
CA THR A 53 20.67 0.32 13.62
C THR A 53 20.01 1.62 14.10
N ALA A 54 19.70 2.54 13.17
CA ALA A 54 19.00 3.80 13.46
C ALA A 54 17.47 3.74 13.22
N GLY A 55 16.94 2.58 12.82
CA GLY A 55 15.55 2.43 12.39
C GLY A 55 15.32 2.94 10.96
N PHE A 56 14.93 2.04 10.07
CA PHE A 56 14.65 2.32 8.67
C PHE A 56 13.20 2.84 8.53
N LYS A 57 13.05 4.08 8.03
CA LYS A 57 11.76 4.77 7.91
C LYS A 57 11.46 4.99 6.43
N LEU A 58 10.32 4.50 5.96
CA LEU A 58 9.83 4.77 4.61
C LEU A 58 8.39 5.26 4.66
N PHE A 59 8.05 6.11 3.70
CA PHE A 59 6.67 6.48 3.44
C PHE A 59 6.43 6.59 1.94
N GLU A 60 5.18 6.41 1.54
CA GLU A 60 4.70 6.62 0.18
C GLU A 60 3.34 7.33 0.24
N ILE A 61 3.15 8.34 -0.60
CA ILE A 61 1.85 8.99 -0.84
C ILE A 61 1.50 8.77 -2.31
N SER A 62 0.55 7.87 -2.53
CA SER A 62 0.22 7.39 -3.87
C SER A 62 -1.23 6.96 -3.95
N ASP A 63 -1.71 6.79 -5.17
CA ASP A 63 -3.06 6.32 -5.43
C ASP A 63 -3.10 4.78 -5.39
N VAL A 64 -4.19 4.27 -4.85
CA VAL A 64 -4.61 2.87 -4.95
C VAL A 64 -5.94 2.80 -5.69
N VAL A 65 -6.22 1.66 -6.31
CA VAL A 65 -7.49 1.46 -7.03
C VAL A 65 -8.38 0.54 -6.24
N LEU A 66 -9.62 0.97 -6.03
CA LEU A 66 -10.66 0.18 -5.37
C LEU A 66 -11.85 -0.03 -6.32
N PRO A 67 -12.46 -1.21 -6.36
CA PRO A 67 -13.73 -1.42 -7.05
C PRO A 67 -14.81 -0.49 -6.49
N ASP A 68 -15.63 0.06 -7.39
CA ASP A 68 -16.75 0.95 -7.06
C ASP A 68 -18.00 0.56 -7.84
N ASP A 69 -18.70 -0.46 -7.34
CA ASP A 69 -19.93 -1.01 -7.93
C ASP A 69 -21.11 -0.04 -7.86
N ARG A 70 -21.03 1.01 -7.02
CA ARG A 70 -22.11 1.97 -6.80
C ARG A 70 -22.00 3.20 -7.69
N HIS A 71 -20.91 3.35 -8.45
CA HIS A 71 -20.61 4.54 -9.24
C HIS A 71 -20.76 5.84 -8.43
N ALA A 72 -20.39 5.81 -7.15
CA ALA A 72 -20.74 6.86 -6.20
C ALA A 72 -19.87 8.11 -6.37
N VAL A 73 -18.67 7.97 -6.97
CA VAL A 73 -17.64 9.03 -6.99
C VAL A 73 -17.41 9.62 -8.38
N THR A 74 -17.67 8.87 -9.46
CA THR A 74 -17.45 9.32 -10.84
C THR A 74 -18.74 9.19 -11.65
N GLY A 75 -19.12 10.25 -12.39
CA GLY A 75 -20.26 10.22 -13.32
C GLY A 75 -20.09 9.24 -14.50
N THR A 76 -18.95 8.57 -14.58
CA THR A 76 -18.64 7.52 -15.54
C THR A 76 -18.72 6.14 -14.89
N VAL A 77 -19.32 5.21 -15.63
CA VAL A 77 -19.59 3.82 -15.24
C VAL A 77 -18.31 2.97 -15.37
N VAL A 78 -17.22 3.35 -14.69
CA VAL A 78 -15.90 2.68 -14.81
C VAL A 78 -15.79 1.47 -13.86
N GLY A 79 -16.58 1.44 -12.79
CA GLY A 79 -16.59 0.35 -11.80
C GLY A 79 -15.36 0.31 -10.89
N ALA A 80 -14.50 1.34 -10.94
CA ALA A 80 -13.33 1.48 -10.09
C ALA A 80 -13.02 2.96 -9.83
N ARG A 81 -12.41 3.25 -8.68
CA ARG A 81 -11.98 4.60 -8.30
C ARG A 81 -10.54 4.61 -7.79
N ASN A 82 -9.86 5.73 -7.99
CA ASN A 82 -8.58 6.03 -7.36
C ASN A 82 -8.82 6.62 -5.97
N GLU A 83 -8.06 6.15 -4.98
CA GLU A 83 -8.05 6.69 -3.62
C GLU A 83 -6.61 7.03 -3.24
N ARG A 84 -6.37 8.31 -2.90
CA ARG A 84 -5.07 8.79 -2.44
C ARG A 84 -4.82 8.24 -1.03
N ARG A 85 -3.73 7.49 -0.83
CA ARG A 85 -3.35 6.97 0.48
C ARG A 85 -1.95 7.41 0.87
N LEU A 86 -1.78 7.73 2.14
CA LEU A 86 -0.48 7.81 2.81
C LEU A 86 -0.23 6.45 3.47
N CYS A 87 0.96 5.89 3.26
CA CYS A 87 1.41 4.68 3.94
C CYS A 87 2.83 4.90 4.44
N ALA A 88 3.13 4.42 5.64
CA ALA A 88 4.46 4.50 6.22
C ALA A 88 4.81 3.20 6.94
N VAL A 89 6.09 2.87 6.96
CA VAL A 89 6.64 1.72 7.66
C VAL A 89 7.91 2.10 8.42
N TYR A 90 8.08 1.48 9.57
CA TYR A 90 9.28 1.55 10.39
C TYR A 90 9.82 0.13 10.58
N ALA A 91 11.14 -0.04 10.41
CA ALA A 91 11.84 -1.28 10.66
C ALA A 91 13.12 -1.00 11.46
N GLY A 92 13.16 -1.44 12.72
CA GLY A 92 14.33 -1.30 13.58
C GLY A 92 14.48 -2.49 14.54
N PRO A 93 15.42 -2.40 15.50
CA PRO A 93 15.59 -3.44 16.52
C PRO A 93 14.34 -3.64 17.39
N THR A 94 13.58 -2.57 17.59
CA THR A 94 12.27 -2.56 18.25
C THR A 94 11.15 -2.29 17.23
N SER A 95 9.89 -2.48 17.62
CA SER A 95 8.74 -2.21 16.76
C SER A 95 8.55 -0.72 16.43
N GLY A 96 9.06 0.19 17.28
CA GLY A 96 8.97 1.65 17.09
C GLY A 96 7.54 2.15 16.89
N PHE A 97 6.57 1.58 17.60
CA PHE A 97 5.16 1.95 17.47
C PHE A 97 4.93 3.43 17.80
N GLU A 98 5.65 3.96 18.78
CA GLU A 98 5.69 5.36 19.16
C GLU A 98 6.08 6.29 17.99
N VAL A 99 6.93 5.83 17.07
CA VAL A 99 7.34 6.60 15.89
C VAL A 99 6.19 6.69 14.88
N ILE A 100 5.48 5.58 14.64
CA ILE A 100 4.34 5.55 13.73
C ILE A 100 3.15 6.31 14.32
N HIS A 101 2.91 6.18 15.63
CA HIS A 101 1.88 6.96 16.32
C HIS A 101 2.16 8.46 16.19
N GLY A 102 3.38 8.91 16.54
CA GLY A 102 3.76 10.31 16.42
C GLY A 102 3.71 10.84 14.98
N LEU A 103 3.95 9.98 13.98
CA LEU A 103 3.74 10.34 12.57
C LEU A 103 2.27 10.63 12.27
N VAL A 104 1.34 9.78 12.73
CA VAL A 104 -0.11 10.00 12.53
C VAL A 104 -0.54 11.30 13.21
N ASP A 105 -0.14 11.53 14.47
CA ASP A 105 -0.46 12.76 15.20
C ASP A 105 0.04 13.99 14.44
N ARG A 106 1.28 13.93 13.93
CA ARG A 106 1.88 15.03 13.18
C ARG A 106 1.16 15.30 11.86
N VAL A 107 0.75 14.25 11.15
CA VAL A 107 -0.01 14.39 9.91
C VAL A 107 -1.34 15.06 10.20
N LEU A 108 -2.08 14.59 11.22
CA LEU A 108 -3.36 15.18 11.59
C LEU A 108 -3.23 16.67 11.95
N THR A 109 -2.22 17.02 12.76
CA THR A 109 -1.92 18.42 13.15
C THR A 109 -1.60 19.32 11.94
N LEU A 110 -1.03 18.77 10.87
CA LEU A 110 -0.70 19.52 9.65
C LEU A 110 -1.86 19.64 8.66
N THR A 111 -2.91 18.84 8.86
CA THR A 111 -4.08 18.79 7.96
C THR A 111 -5.34 19.44 8.56
N GLU A 112 -5.28 19.85 9.83
CA GLU A 112 -6.22 20.83 10.41
C GLU A 112 -5.96 22.24 9.85
#